data_AF-A0A7C2WTM7-F1
#
_entry.id   AF-A0A7C2WTM7-F1
#
_cell.length_a   1.000
_cell.length_b   1.000
_cell.length_c   1.000
_cell.angle_alpha   90.00
_cell.angle_beta   90.00
_cell.angle_gamma   90.00
#
_symmetry.space_group_name_H-M   'P 1'
#
loop_
_entity.id
_entity.type
_entity.pdbx_description
1 polymer ?
#
loop_
_entity_poly.entity_id
_entity_poly.type
_entity_poly.pdbx_seq_one_letter_code
_entity_poly.pdbx_strand_id
1 'polypeptide(L)'
;MKSLREIESVGWIFWTVLFVLFLYPGYLFARMMTYDTADTLVRGGFGVFVAALSAGLISWAVNAVLQRRVWRKMLEKKKAERRQRKKNRK
;
A
#
# COMPACT_ATOMS: atom_id res chain seq x y z
N MET A 1 18.10 -8.83 6.35
CA MET A 1 17.56 -8.50 5.00
C MET A 1 16.28 -9.26 4.64
N LYS A 2 16.00 -10.46 5.19
CA LYS A 2 14.76 -11.22 4.89
C LYS A 2 13.46 -10.45 5.20
N SER A 3 13.39 -9.73 6.33
CA SER A 3 12.14 -9.06 6.74
C SER A 3 11.71 -7.88 5.85
N LEU A 4 12.63 -7.14 5.25
CA LEU A 4 12.27 -6.03 4.36
C LEU A 4 11.72 -6.55 3.03
N ARG A 5 12.33 -7.61 2.48
CA ARG A 5 11.89 -8.26 1.25
C ARG A 5 10.53 -8.94 1.41
N GLU A 6 10.26 -9.50 2.59
CA GLU A 6 8.94 -10.04 2.94
C GLU A 6 7.87 -8.95 2.99
N ILE A 7 8.15 -7.81 3.63
CA ILE A 7 7.20 -6.68 3.68
C ILE A 7 6.94 -6.11 2.28
N GLU A 8 7.98 -5.97 1.46
CA GLU A 8 7.86 -5.50 0.09
C GLU A 8 7.07 -6.47 -0.79
N SER A 9 7.36 -7.77 -0.71
CA SER A 9 6.63 -8.81 -1.45
C SER A 9 5.16 -8.86 -1.05
N VAL A 10 4.84 -8.77 0.25
CA VAL A 10 3.46 -8.70 0.74
C VAL A 10 2.76 -7.42 0.25
N GLY A 11 3.48 -6.29 0.20
CA GLY A 11 2.95 -5.04 -0.35
C GLY A 11 2.58 -5.14 -1.83
N TRP A 12 3.41 -5.81 -2.64
CA TRP A 12 3.13 -6.05 -4.06
C TRP A 12 1.97 -7.04 -4.28
N ILE A 13 1.91 -8.11 -3.49
CA ILE A 13 0.78 -9.06 -3.54
C ILE A 13 -0.52 -8.35 -3.13
N PHE A 14 -0.49 -7.56 -2.06
CA PHE A 14 -1.66 -6.82 -1.62
C PHE A 14 -2.12 -5.78 -2.65
N TRP A 15 -1.17 -5.05 -3.25
CA TRP A 15 -1.46 -4.09 -4.31
C TRP A 15 -2.06 -4.76 -5.56
N THR A 16 -1.49 -5.88 -6.01
CA THR A 16 -1.99 -6.60 -7.19
C THR A 16 -3.39 -7.16 -6.95
N VAL A 17 -3.68 -7.72 -5.77
CA VAL A 17 -5.03 -8.17 -5.41
C VAL A 17 -6.03 -7.02 -5.41
N LEU A 18 -5.68 -5.88 -4.80
CA LEU A 18 -6.52 -4.68 -4.81
C LEU A 18 -6.73 -4.13 -6.23
N PHE A 19 -5.69 -4.12 -7.06
CA PHE A 19 -5.76 -3.65 -8.43
C PHE A 19 -6.73 -4.51 -9.25
N VAL A 20 -6.62 -5.84 -9.17
CA VAL A 20 -7.54 -6.75 -9.86
C VAL A 20 -8.98 -6.55 -9.38
N LEU A 21 -9.19 -6.40 -8.07
CA LEU A 21 -10.51 -6.10 -7.50
C LEU A 21 -11.07 -4.76 -8.01
N PHE A 22 -10.21 -3.76 -8.24
CA PHE A 22 -10.61 -2.45 -8.74
C PHE A 22 -10.69 -2.33 -10.25
N LEU A 23 -10.31 -3.34 -11.04
CA LEU A 23 -10.48 -3.30 -12.50
C LEU A 23 -11.96 -3.13 -12.90
N TYR A 24 -12.86 -3.88 -12.28
CA TYR A 24 -14.29 -3.80 -12.60
C TYR A 24 -14.94 -2.48 -12.14
N PRO A 25 -14.77 -2.05 -10.87
CA PRO A 25 -15.21 -0.71 -10.44
C PRO A 25 -14.58 0.42 -11.25
N GLY A 26 -13.29 0.31 -11.58
CA GLY A 26 -12.56 1.28 -12.38
C GLY A 26 -13.10 1.39 -13.80
N TYR A 27 -13.49 0.27 -14.41
CA TYR A 27 -14.17 0.27 -15.71
C TYR A 27 -15.55 0.95 -15.65
N LEU A 28 -16.35 0.66 -14.63
CA LEU A 28 -17.65 1.33 -14.44
C LEU A 28 -17.48 2.84 -14.22
N PHE A 29 -16.48 3.24 -13.43
CA PHE A 29 -16.14 4.64 -13.20
C PHE A 29 -15.71 5.33 -14.49
N ALA A 30 -14.84 4.69 -15.27
CA ALA A 30 -14.45 5.19 -16.59
C ALA A 30 -15.66 5.36 -17.50
N ARG A 31 -16.62 4.41 -17.47
CA ARG A 31 -17.85 4.51 -18.25
C ARG A 31 -18.71 5.70 -17.84
N MET A 32 -18.82 6.00 -16.54
CA MET A 32 -19.54 7.18 -16.05
C MET A 32 -18.87 8.51 -16.42
N MET A 33 -17.53 8.55 -16.45
CA MET A 33 -16.78 9.79 -16.68
C MET A 33 -16.50 10.11 -18.15
N THR A 34 -16.56 9.12 -19.04
CA THR A 34 -16.27 9.30 -20.46
C THR A 34 -17.55 9.30 -21.29
N TYR A 35 -17.59 10.18 -22.30
CA TYR A 35 -18.67 10.24 -23.30
C TYR A 35 -18.72 8.98 -24.15
N ASP A 36 -19.89 8.66 -24.71
CA ASP A 36 -20.07 7.45 -25.54
C ASP A 36 -19.32 7.50 -26.88
N THR A 37 -18.81 8.66 -27.29
CA THR A 37 -17.95 8.82 -28.48
C THR A 37 -16.47 8.55 -28.20
N ALA A 38 -16.08 8.34 -26.93
CA ALA A 38 -14.69 8.05 -26.58
C ALA A 38 -14.29 6.65 -27.06
N ASP A 39 -13.11 6.56 -27.66
CA ASP A 39 -12.57 5.29 -28.13
C ASP A 39 -12.50 4.27 -26.98
N THR A 40 -12.88 3.03 -27.28
CA THR A 40 -13.00 1.94 -26.31
C THR A 40 -11.66 1.69 -25.61
N LEU A 41 -10.56 1.91 -26.34
CA LEU A 41 -9.20 1.78 -25.84
C LEU A 41 -8.86 2.86 -24.79
N VAL A 42 -9.30 4.10 -25.01
CA VAL A 42 -9.11 5.23 -24.09
C VAL A 42 -9.96 5.03 -22.82
N ARG A 43 -11.22 4.59 -22.98
CA ARG A 43 -12.11 4.29 -21.86
C ARG A 43 -11.57 3.14 -20.99
N GLY A 44 -11.11 2.06 -21.63
CA GLY A 44 -10.48 0.93 -20.94
C GLY A 44 -9.19 1.33 -20.23
N GLY A 45 -8.30 2.05 -20.93
CA GLY A 45 -7.03 2.53 -20.37
C GLY A 45 -7.22 3.46 -19.17
N PHE A 46 -8.19 4.38 -19.24
CA PHE A 46 -8.52 5.25 -18.12
C PHE A 46 -9.05 4.47 -16.91
N GLY A 47 -9.92 3.48 -17.13
CA GLY A 47 -10.43 2.62 -16.05
C GLY A 47 -9.32 1.84 -15.35
N VAL A 48 -8.41 1.25 -16.13
CA VAL A 48 -7.22 0.55 -15.61
C VAL A 48 -6.32 1.52 -14.82
N PHE A 49 -6.10 2.73 -15.34
CA PHE A 49 -5.29 3.74 -14.68
C PHE A 49 -5.89 4.17 -13.33
N VAL A 50 -7.18 4.45 -13.29
CA VAL A 50 -7.88 4.81 -12.05
C VAL A 50 -7.83 3.67 -11.04
N ALA A 51 -8.02 2.42 -11.49
CA ALA A 51 -7.90 1.23 -10.64
C ALA A 51 -6.48 1.09 -10.05
N ALA A 52 -5.44 1.27 -10.86
CA ALA A 52 -4.05 1.20 -10.41
C ALA A 52 -3.71 2.27 -9.37
N LEU A 53 -4.13 3.52 -9.61
CA LEU A 53 -3.91 4.63 -8.69
C LEU A 53 -4.64 4.43 -7.36
N SER A 54 -5.92 4.05 -7.39
CA SER A 54 -6.71 3.83 -6.19
C SER A 54 -6.18 2.64 -5.37
N ALA A 55 -5.83 1.53 -6.02
CA ALA A 55 -5.15 0.40 -5.36
C ALA A 55 -3.80 0.82 -4.76
N GLY A 56 -3.04 1.66 -5.48
CA GLY A 56 -1.77 2.22 -5.03
C GLY A 56 -1.90 3.03 -3.75
N LEU A 57 -2.85 3.97 -3.72
CA LEU A 57 -3.12 4.82 -2.56
C LEU A 57 -3.55 4.01 -1.34
N ILE A 58 -4.44 3.02 -1.52
CA ILE A 58 -4.90 2.17 -0.42
C ILE A 58 -3.76 1.29 0.10
N SER A 59 -3.01 0.65 -0.79
CA SER A 59 -1.86 -0.18 -0.42
C SER A 59 -0.83 0.64 0.37
N TRP A 60 -0.50 1.84 -0.11
CA TRP A 60 0.40 2.76 0.59
C TRP A 60 -0.13 3.18 1.96
N ALA A 61 -1.42 3.54 2.06
CA ALA A 61 -2.02 3.95 3.33
C ALA A 61 -1.98 2.82 4.37
N VAL A 62 -2.31 1.59 3.97
CA VAL A 62 -2.24 0.40 4.83
C VAL A 62 -0.79 0.16 5.27
N ASN A 63 0.16 0.23 4.34
CA ASN A 63 1.57 0.02 4.66
C ASN A 63 2.12 1.10 5.60
N ALA A 64 1.75 2.36 5.40
CA ALA A 64 2.14 3.47 6.26
C ALA A 64 1.62 3.29 7.70
N VAL A 65 0.38 2.82 7.86
CA VAL A 65 -0.21 2.53 9.19
C VAL A 65 0.54 1.39 9.87
N LEU A 66 0.83 0.30 9.15
CA LEU A 66 1.59 -0.84 9.69
C LEU A 66 3.01 -0.41 10.10
N GLN A 67 3.68 0.36 9.24
CA GLN A 67 5.03 0.85 9.50
C GLN A 67 5.07 1.76 10.73
N ARG A 68 4.07 2.64 10.92
CA ARG A 68 3.93 3.46 12.14
C ARG A 68 3.82 2.60 13.41
N ARG A 69 3.06 1.49 13.37
CA ARG A 69 2.93 0.58 14.52
C ARG A 69 4.24 -0.15 14.83
N VAL A 70 4.94 -0.65 13.82
CA VAL A 70 6.23 -1.33 13.99
C VAL A 70 7.28 -0.35 14.54
N TRP A 71 7.31 0.87 14.02
CA TRP A 71 8.24 1.92 14.46
C TRP A 71 8.07 2.25 15.96
N ARG A 72 6.83 2.34 16.45
CA ARG A 72 6.55 2.54 17.88
C ARG A 72 7.13 1.41 18.74
N LYS A 73 6.92 0.16 18.34
CA LYS A 73 7.48 -1.01 19.04
C LYS A 73 9.01 -1.03 19.02
N MET A 74 9.64 -0.65 17.91
CA MET A 74 11.11 -0.54 17.84
C MET A 74 11.66 0.55 18.76
N LEU A 75 10.98 1.71 18.85
CA LEU A 75 11.36 2.79 19.77
C LEU A 75 11.29 2.36 21.23
N GLU A 76 10.24 1.60 21.61
CA GLU A 76 10.09 1.05 22.96
C GLU A 76 11.22 0.07 23.30
N LYS A 77 11.55 -0.85 22.38
CA LYS A 77 12.69 -1.77 22.53
C LYS A 77 14.01 -1.01 22.72
N LYS A 78 14.29 -0.01 21.87
CA LYS A 78 15.50 0.83 22.01
C LYS A 78 15.55 1.58 23.34
N LYS A 79 14.40 2.07 23.85
CA LYS A 79 14.33 2.72 25.17
C LYS A 79 14.60 1.72 26.30
N ALA A 80 14.07 0.50 26.22
CA ALA A 80 14.31 -0.56 27.20
C ALA A 80 15.79 -0.99 27.24
N GLU A 81 16.42 -1.19 26.08
CA GLU A 81 17.85 -1.51 25.96
C GLU A 81 18.73 -0.41 26.56
N ARG A 82 18.40 0.86 26.34
CA ARG A 82 19.12 1.99 26.97
C ARG A 82 19.02 1.98 28.49
N ARG A 83 17.86 1.60 29.06
CA ARG A 83 17.68 1.47 30.51
C ARG A 83 18.50 0.31 31.07
N GLN A 84 18.52 -0.83 30.39
CA GLN A 84 19.34 -1.99 30.79
C GLN A 84 20.84 -1.68 30.74
N ARG A 85 21.32 -1.03 29.67
CA ARG A 85 22.73 -0.61 29.57
C ARG A 85 23.17 0.35 30.68
N LYS A 86 22.28 1.25 31.12
CA LYS A 86 22.56 2.12 32.28
C LYS A 86 22.60 1.37 33.61
N LYS A 87 21.81 0.29 33.75
CA LYS A 87 21.76 -0.53 34.95
C LYS A 87 22.99 -1.45 35.08
N ASN A 88 23.49 -2.00 33.97
CA ASN A 88 24.70 -2.84 33.95
C ASN A 88 26.03 -2.05 34.04
N ARG A 89 25.99 -0.71 33.99
CA ARG A 89 27.18 0.15 34.10
C ARG A 89 27.39 0.71 35.52
N LYS A 90 26.45 0.45 36.42
CA LYS A 90 26.57 0.67 37.87
C LYS A 90 26.92 -0.66 38.52
#